data_AF-A0A4Y9IQB4-F1
#
_entry.id   AF-A0A4Y9IQB4-F1
#
_cell.length_a   1.000
_cell.length_b   1.000
_cell.length_c   1.000
_cell.angle_alpha   90.00
_cell.angle_beta   90.00
_cell.angle_gamma   90.00
#
_symmetry.space_group_name_H-M   'P 1'
#
loop_
_entity.id
_entity.type
_entity.pdbx_description
1 polymer ?
#
loop_
_entity_poly.entity_id
_entity_poly.type
_entity_poly.pdbx_seq_one_letter_code
_entity_poly.pdbx_strand_id
1 'polypeptide(L)'
;MIFSKKRYILFVLSAILLIACSNENKTDNIRYISSSITDFNIYKGTVSGPDTVLTKRFDPATVFTRLYEQYPTDTYILFDDDFVYVNQGDIVKERSQYRFQNDTLLYITTGGIEQYYGSGSKKNLRIRQHYVGYKSTDKNISLFEGIPTEKFTLDDALKSAHKTSLPVGDTIMWITRVSHFQ
;
A
#
# COMPACT_ATOMS: atom_id res chain seq x y z
N MET A 1 6.75 4.50 -72.51
CA MET A 1 6.71 5.49 -71.40
C MET A 1 7.51 4.89 -70.24
N ILE A 2 8.78 5.28 -70.15
CA ILE A 2 9.78 4.70 -69.24
C ILE A 2 9.67 5.45 -67.91
N PHE A 3 9.08 4.81 -66.89
CA PHE A 3 9.11 5.35 -65.53
C PHE A 3 10.53 5.22 -64.98
N SER A 4 11.17 6.36 -64.69
CA SER A 4 12.56 6.39 -64.26
C SER A 4 12.69 5.85 -62.82
N LYS A 5 13.57 4.87 -62.64
CA LYS A 5 13.91 4.21 -61.35
C LYS A 5 14.32 5.18 -60.23
N LYS A 6 14.59 6.46 -60.54
CA LYS A 6 15.05 7.48 -59.57
C LYS A 6 13.94 8.07 -58.69
N ARG A 7 12.65 7.87 -59.00
CA ARG A 7 11.54 8.40 -58.19
C ARG A 7 11.04 7.46 -57.07
N TYR A 8 11.41 6.18 -57.09
CA TYR A 8 11.03 5.22 -56.04
C TYR A 8 11.91 5.33 -54.79
N ILE A 9 13.17 5.77 -54.91
CA ILE A 9 14.09 5.86 -53.77
C ILE A 9 13.69 7.00 -52.81
N LEU A 10 13.08 8.07 -53.31
CA LEU A 10 12.67 9.20 -52.48
C LEU A 10 11.40 8.93 -51.65
N PHE A 11 10.53 8.03 -52.12
CA PHE A 11 9.30 7.64 -51.41
C PHE A 11 9.55 6.57 -50.34
N VAL A 12 10.58 5.74 -50.51
CA VAL A 12 10.94 4.72 -49.52
C VAL A 12 11.76 5.34 -48.37
N LEU A 13 12.56 6.38 -48.62
CA LEU A 13 13.30 7.07 -47.55
C LEU A 13 12.41 7.92 -46.62
N SER A 14 11.29 8.48 -47.12
CA SER A 14 10.35 9.23 -46.27
C SER A 14 9.47 8.32 -45.40
N ALA A 15 9.22 7.08 -45.83
CA ALA A 15 8.51 6.08 -45.03
C ALA A 15 9.34 5.54 -43.86
N ILE A 16 10.67 5.53 -43.97
CA ILE A 16 11.57 5.05 -42.90
C ILE A 16 11.74 6.10 -41.78
N LEU A 17 11.46 7.38 -42.04
CA LEU A 17 11.51 8.45 -41.02
C LEU A 17 10.26 8.53 -40.12
N LEU A 18 9.20 7.75 -40.40
CA LEU A 18 7.96 7.74 -39.61
C LEU A 18 7.86 6.59 -38.59
N ILE A 19 8.86 5.71 -38.49
CA ILE A 19 8.86 4.57 -37.54
C ILE A 19 9.67 4.88 -36.26
N ALA A 20 10.30 6.07 -36.16
CA ALA A 20 11.01 6.51 -34.95
C ALA A 20 10.17 7.42 -34.03
N CYS A 21 8.84 7.24 -34.01
CA CYS A 21 7.96 7.82 -32.99
C CYS A 21 7.18 6.71 -32.27
N SER A 22 7.89 5.67 -31.83
CA SER A 22 7.49 5.00 -30.60
C SER A 22 7.98 5.87 -29.47
N ASN A 23 7.14 6.80 -29.02
CA ASN A 23 7.24 7.26 -27.63
C ASN A 23 7.13 5.98 -26.80
N GLU A 24 8.26 5.44 -26.37
CA GLU A 24 8.29 4.67 -25.15
C GLU A 24 7.86 5.66 -24.07
N ASN A 25 6.54 5.79 -23.89
CA ASN A 25 5.98 6.16 -22.61
C ASN A 25 6.44 5.05 -21.68
N LYS A 26 7.68 5.16 -21.18
CA LYS A 26 8.09 4.52 -19.94
C LYS A 26 7.07 5.01 -18.95
N THR A 27 6.03 4.21 -18.77
CA THR A 27 5.10 4.36 -17.69
C THR A 27 5.99 4.19 -16.45
N ASP A 28 6.17 5.29 -15.72
CA ASP A 28 7.02 5.38 -14.53
C ASP A 28 6.42 4.48 -13.44
N ASN A 29 6.58 3.17 -13.61
CA ASN A 29 6.12 2.17 -12.66
C ASN A 29 7.15 2.10 -11.53
N ILE A 30 6.69 2.34 -10.31
CA ILE A 30 7.51 2.11 -9.12
C ILE A 30 7.35 0.66 -8.68
N ARG A 31 8.45 0.03 -8.28
CA ARG A 31 8.49 -1.40 -7.92
C ARG A 31 8.65 -1.58 -6.44
N TYR A 32 8.07 -2.66 -5.91
CA TYR A 32 8.28 -3.05 -4.52
C TYR A 32 9.77 -3.28 -4.24
N ILE A 33 10.28 -2.69 -3.17
CA ILE A 33 11.66 -2.87 -2.70
C ILE A 33 11.68 -3.76 -1.46
N SER A 34 10.96 -3.34 -0.43
CA SER A 34 11.02 -3.96 0.89
C SER A 34 9.86 -3.49 1.76
N SER A 35 9.69 -4.16 2.88
CA SER A 35 8.75 -3.74 3.92
C SER A 35 9.34 -3.94 5.30
N SER A 36 8.96 -3.07 6.24
CA SER A 36 9.38 -3.18 7.64
C SER A 36 8.23 -2.81 8.57
N ILE A 37 8.30 -3.32 9.81
CA ILE A 37 7.42 -2.89 10.89
C ILE A 37 8.02 -1.61 11.48
N THR A 38 7.28 -0.51 11.42
CA THR A 38 7.77 0.81 11.89
C THR A 38 7.20 1.19 13.25
N ASP A 39 5.98 0.72 13.56
CA ASP A 39 5.33 0.96 14.83
C ASP A 39 4.86 -0.36 15.42
N PHE A 40 4.99 -0.52 16.73
CA PHE A 40 4.42 -1.63 17.46
C PHE A 40 4.01 -1.19 18.86
N ASN A 41 2.75 -1.47 19.22
CA ASN A 41 2.21 -1.12 20.52
C ASN A 41 1.38 -2.26 21.09
N ILE A 42 1.39 -2.39 22.42
CA ILE A 42 0.54 -3.31 23.18
C ILE A 42 -0.03 -2.57 24.39
N TYR A 43 -1.33 -2.71 24.59
CA TYR A 43 -2.05 -2.19 25.74
C TYR A 43 -2.81 -3.30 26.44
N LYS A 44 -2.87 -3.23 27.78
CA LYS A 44 -3.73 -4.07 28.60
C LYS A 44 -4.75 -3.19 29.32
N GLY A 45 -6.00 -3.62 29.35
CA GLY A 45 -7.02 -2.93 30.12
C GLY A 45 -6.79 -3.11 31.62
N THR A 46 -6.79 -2.02 32.36
CA THR A 46 -6.69 -2.00 33.82
C THR A 46 -7.87 -1.23 34.42
N VAL A 47 -8.03 -1.32 35.74
CA VAL A 47 -9.05 -0.55 36.47
C VAL A 47 -8.87 0.97 36.32
N SER A 48 -7.66 1.44 36.00
CA SER A 48 -7.33 2.86 35.78
C SER A 48 -7.35 3.25 34.30
N GLY A 49 -7.72 2.33 33.40
CA GLY A 49 -7.71 2.51 31.95
C GLY A 49 -6.65 1.67 31.24
N PRO A 50 -6.50 1.83 29.91
CA PRO A 50 -5.48 1.13 29.14
C PRO A 50 -4.07 1.52 29.61
N ASP A 51 -3.24 0.52 29.90
CA ASP A 51 -1.84 0.71 30.25
C ASP A 51 -0.93 0.04 29.23
N THR A 52 0.20 0.68 28.92
CA THR A 52 1.19 0.16 27.98
C THR A 52 1.89 -1.07 28.54
N VAL A 53 1.95 -2.16 27.77
CA VAL A 53 2.69 -3.35 28.15
C VAL A 53 4.11 -3.24 27.62
N LEU A 54 5.12 -3.34 28.49
CA LEU A 54 6.53 -3.26 28.10
C LEU A 54 6.88 -4.36 27.06
N THR A 55 7.24 -3.93 25.85
CA THR A 55 7.38 -4.75 24.63
C THR A 55 8.74 -5.44 24.47
N LYS A 56 9.61 -5.45 25.48
CA LYS A 56 11.05 -5.79 25.34
C LYS A 56 11.37 -7.22 24.84
N ARG A 57 10.41 -8.13 24.66
CA ARG A 57 10.66 -9.52 24.23
C ARG A 57 9.66 -10.08 23.22
N PHE A 58 8.79 -9.25 22.64
CA PHE A 58 7.78 -9.75 21.72
C PHE A 58 8.13 -9.35 20.29
N ASP A 59 8.31 -10.35 19.42
CA ASP A 59 8.40 -10.14 17.98
C ASP A 59 7.00 -10.16 17.37
N PRO A 60 6.45 -9.00 16.95
CA PRO A 60 5.10 -8.94 16.41
C PRO A 60 4.93 -9.68 15.08
N ALA A 61 6.02 -9.97 14.34
CA ALA A 61 5.93 -10.77 13.13
C ALA A 61 5.33 -12.15 13.43
N THR A 62 5.64 -12.75 14.58
CA THR A 62 5.13 -14.07 14.97
C THR A 62 3.60 -14.15 15.05
N VAL A 63 2.92 -13.04 15.28
CA VAL A 63 1.45 -12.98 15.38
C VAL A 63 0.82 -12.49 14.08
N PHE A 64 1.42 -11.50 13.43
CA PHE A 64 0.77 -10.79 12.33
C PHE A 64 1.16 -11.25 10.92
N THR A 65 2.20 -12.07 10.75
CA THR A 65 2.69 -12.45 9.39
C THR A 65 1.58 -13.03 8.50
N ARG A 66 0.58 -13.69 9.09
CA ARG A 66 -0.56 -14.27 8.36
C ARG A 66 -1.53 -13.24 7.77
N LEU A 67 -1.52 -12.00 8.27
CA LEU A 67 -2.33 -10.90 7.75
C LEU A 67 -1.59 -10.02 6.74
N TYR A 68 -0.29 -10.21 6.55
CA TYR A 68 0.47 -9.34 5.67
C TYR A 68 -0.03 -9.47 4.24
N GLU A 69 -0.31 -8.32 3.64
CA GLU A 69 -0.40 -8.26 2.20
C GLU A 69 0.96 -8.63 1.63
N GLN A 70 0.96 -9.67 0.81
CA GLN A 70 2.15 -10.16 0.16
C GLN A 70 2.40 -9.31 -1.08
N TYR A 71 3.60 -8.76 -1.16
CA TYR A 71 4.09 -8.12 -2.38
C TYR A 71 5.14 -9.04 -3.00
N PRO A 72 4.76 -9.86 -4.01
CA PRO A 72 5.73 -10.53 -4.86
C PRO A 72 6.78 -9.57 -5.41
N THR A 73 7.98 -10.08 -5.73
CA THR A 73 9.10 -9.26 -6.20
C THR A 73 8.83 -8.48 -7.49
N ASP A 74 7.87 -8.90 -8.29
CA ASP A 74 7.41 -8.23 -9.51
C ASP A 74 6.28 -7.23 -9.28
N THR A 75 5.89 -7.01 -8.01
CA THR A 75 4.84 -6.05 -7.67
C THR A 75 5.26 -4.65 -8.10
N TYR A 76 4.38 -3.97 -8.82
CA TYR A 76 4.58 -2.59 -9.22
C TYR A 76 3.31 -1.77 -9.08
N ILE A 77 3.50 -0.46 -8.97
CA ILE A 77 2.44 0.53 -8.95
C ILE A 77 2.61 1.44 -10.15
N LEU A 78 1.51 1.65 -10.87
CA LEU A 78 1.43 2.57 -12.00
C LEU A 78 0.46 3.70 -11.64
N PHE A 79 0.89 4.93 -11.87
CA PHE A 79 0.01 6.10 -11.85
C PHE A 79 -0.30 6.51 -13.29
N ASP A 80 -1.58 6.59 -13.63
CA ASP A 80 -2.06 6.97 -14.96
C ASP A 80 -3.30 7.85 -14.81
N ASP A 81 -3.20 9.07 -15.32
CA ASP A 81 -4.17 10.16 -15.08
C ASP A 81 -4.57 10.24 -13.59
N ASP A 82 -5.86 10.01 -13.30
CA ASP A 82 -6.49 10.05 -11.98
C ASP A 82 -6.54 8.66 -11.30
N PHE A 83 -5.91 7.64 -11.88
CA PHE A 83 -5.95 6.27 -11.40
C PHE A 83 -4.57 5.75 -10.96
N VAL A 84 -4.59 4.97 -9.90
CA VAL A 84 -3.45 4.16 -9.45
C VAL A 84 -3.80 2.70 -9.70
N TYR A 85 -2.82 1.96 -10.21
CA TYR A 85 -2.91 0.55 -10.47
C TYR A 85 -1.88 -0.19 -9.65
N VAL A 86 -2.32 -1.17 -8.87
CA VAL A 86 -1.42 -2.08 -8.14
C VAL A 86 -1.45 -3.42 -8.87
N ASN A 87 -0.28 -3.90 -9.27
CA ASN A 87 -0.12 -5.21 -9.89
C ASN A 87 0.78 -6.06 -9.01
N GLN A 88 0.31 -7.26 -8.65
CA GLN A 88 1.00 -8.25 -7.81
C GLN A 88 1.22 -9.57 -8.58
N GLY A 89 1.54 -9.49 -9.87
CA GLY A 89 1.76 -10.66 -10.74
C GLY A 89 0.47 -11.13 -11.41
N ASP A 90 0.08 -12.39 -11.17
CA ASP A 90 -1.12 -13.02 -11.77
C ASP A 90 -2.45 -12.56 -11.13
N ILE A 91 -2.38 -11.72 -10.10
CA ILE A 91 -3.56 -11.16 -9.43
C ILE A 91 -4.14 -10.05 -10.30
N VAL A 92 -5.48 -9.95 -10.32
CA VAL A 92 -6.21 -8.87 -11.03
C VAL A 92 -5.63 -7.52 -10.61
N LYS A 93 -5.28 -6.70 -11.58
CA LYS A 93 -4.81 -5.33 -11.34
C LYS A 93 -5.88 -4.57 -10.56
N GLU A 94 -5.56 -4.19 -9.32
CA GLU A 94 -6.42 -3.31 -8.55
C GLU A 94 -6.30 -1.91 -9.14
N ARG A 95 -7.45 -1.28 -9.38
CA ARG A 95 -7.54 0.08 -9.94
C ARG A 95 -8.37 0.93 -9.01
N SER A 96 -7.79 2.02 -8.54
CA SER A 96 -8.47 2.98 -7.69
C SER A 96 -8.25 4.40 -8.21
N GLN A 97 -9.26 5.25 -8.06
CA GLN A 97 -8.99 6.69 -8.17
C GLN A 97 -8.03 7.09 -7.05
N TYR A 98 -7.14 8.04 -7.31
CA TYR A 98 -6.24 8.54 -6.28
C TYR A 98 -6.16 10.07 -6.26
N ARG A 99 -5.76 10.61 -5.11
CA ARG A 99 -5.28 11.98 -5.01
C ARG A 99 -4.10 12.07 -4.06
N PHE A 100 -3.24 13.06 -4.28
CA PHE A 100 -2.28 13.49 -3.28
C PHE A 100 -2.83 14.67 -2.50
N GLN A 101 -2.80 14.60 -1.17
CA GLN A 101 -3.01 15.72 -0.28
C GLN A 101 -1.65 16.30 0.11
N ASN A 102 -1.51 17.63 0.03
CA ASN A 102 -0.27 18.34 0.36
C ASN A 102 0.96 17.75 -0.37
N ASP A 103 0.77 17.32 -1.62
CA ASP A 103 1.77 16.70 -2.50
C ASP A 103 2.49 15.45 -1.96
N THR A 104 2.03 14.91 -0.83
CA THR A 104 2.77 13.87 -0.10
C THR A 104 1.91 12.77 0.49
N LEU A 105 0.63 12.98 0.79
CA LEU A 105 -0.23 11.95 1.34
C LEU A 105 -1.11 11.36 0.24
N LEU A 106 -0.95 10.07 -0.04
CA LEU A 106 -1.73 9.37 -1.06
C LEU A 106 -3.02 8.84 -0.45
N TYR A 107 -4.14 9.21 -1.07
CA TYR A 107 -5.45 8.67 -0.79
C TYR A 107 -5.95 7.89 -2.02
N ILE A 108 -6.65 6.78 -1.79
CA ILE A 108 -7.30 5.99 -2.84
C ILE A 108 -8.79 5.85 -2.55
N THR A 109 -9.59 5.72 -3.60
CA THR A 109 -11.03 5.46 -3.48
C THR A 109 -11.31 3.98 -3.66
N THR A 110 -11.88 3.34 -2.64
CA THR A 110 -12.31 1.93 -2.66
C THR A 110 -13.78 1.86 -2.24
N GLY A 111 -14.63 1.22 -3.07
CA GLY A 111 -16.07 1.15 -2.78
C GLY A 111 -16.77 2.51 -2.67
N GLY A 112 -16.22 3.55 -3.32
CA GLY A 112 -16.74 4.92 -3.25
C GLY A 112 -16.30 5.71 -2.01
N ILE A 113 -15.48 5.11 -1.13
CA ILE A 113 -14.96 5.76 0.06
C ILE A 113 -13.48 6.08 -0.18
N GLU A 114 -13.12 7.35 0.07
CA GLU A 114 -11.73 7.77 0.05
C GLU A 114 -11.06 7.39 1.36
N GLN A 115 -9.88 6.79 1.26
CA GLN A 115 -9.10 6.33 2.40
C GLN A 115 -7.61 6.58 2.21
N TYR A 116 -6.92 6.80 3.33
CA TYR A 116 -5.47 6.98 3.31
C TYR A 116 -4.78 5.68 2.86
N TYR A 117 -3.79 5.79 1.99
CA TYR A 117 -3.09 4.62 1.47
C TYR A 117 -1.59 4.63 1.80
N GLY A 118 -0.99 5.82 1.81
CA GLY A 118 0.43 5.95 2.06
C GLY A 118 0.93 7.37 1.92
N SER A 119 2.25 7.51 1.82
CA SER A 119 2.89 8.80 1.63
C SER A 119 4.07 8.73 0.66
N GLY A 120 4.46 9.88 0.11
CA GLY A 120 5.55 10.04 -0.82
C GLY A 120 5.11 10.69 -2.12
N SER A 121 5.56 10.16 -3.25
CA SER A 121 5.33 10.70 -4.59
C SER A 121 5.11 9.56 -5.58
N LYS A 122 4.76 9.91 -6.83
CA LYS A 122 4.64 8.94 -7.93
C LYS A 122 5.93 8.16 -8.23
N LYS A 123 7.09 8.63 -7.75
CA LYS A 123 8.41 7.99 -7.95
C LYS A 123 8.95 7.27 -6.71
N ASN A 124 8.38 7.53 -5.53
CA ASN A 124 8.83 6.97 -4.27
C ASN A 124 7.62 6.92 -3.33
N LEU A 125 7.05 5.74 -3.11
CA LEU A 125 5.83 5.58 -2.33
C LEU A 125 6.09 4.68 -1.11
N ARG A 126 5.46 5.05 0.00
CA ARG A 126 5.43 4.28 1.25
C ARG A 126 3.98 3.95 1.55
N ILE A 127 3.57 2.73 1.21
CA ILE A 127 2.24 2.22 1.56
C ILE A 127 2.25 1.83 3.04
N ARG A 128 1.24 2.27 3.79
CA ARG A 128 1.16 2.09 5.24
C ARG A 128 -0.04 1.21 5.56
N GLN A 129 0.21 0.08 6.22
CA GLN A 129 -0.80 -0.92 6.55
C GLN A 129 -0.81 -1.16 8.05
N HIS A 130 -2.00 -1.24 8.62
CA HIS A 130 -2.21 -1.46 10.04
C HIS A 130 -2.79 -2.86 10.27
N TYR A 131 -2.32 -3.51 11.31
CA TYR A 131 -2.85 -4.81 11.73
C TYR A 131 -3.06 -4.82 13.22
N VAL A 132 -4.22 -5.31 13.65
CA VAL A 132 -4.66 -5.28 15.05
C VAL A 132 -4.87 -6.69 15.56
N GLY A 133 -4.32 -6.97 16.74
CA GLY A 133 -4.50 -8.20 17.48
C GLY A 133 -5.27 -7.90 18.75
N TYR A 134 -6.40 -8.54 18.95
CA TYR A 134 -7.21 -8.42 20.16
C TYR A 134 -7.29 -9.76 20.88
N LYS A 135 -7.03 -9.75 22.18
CA LYS A 135 -7.13 -10.92 23.04
C LYS A 135 -8.06 -10.60 24.21
N SER A 136 -9.22 -11.25 24.22
CA SER A 136 -10.05 -11.26 25.43
C SER A 136 -9.43 -12.20 26.46
N THR A 137 -9.63 -11.91 27.74
CA THR A 137 -9.16 -12.72 28.87
C THR A 137 -9.50 -14.21 28.60
N ASP A 138 -8.46 -15.05 28.58
CA ASP A 138 -8.50 -16.50 28.32
C ASP A 138 -8.93 -16.97 26.92
N LYS A 139 -8.93 -16.07 25.92
CA LYS A 139 -9.19 -16.43 24.52
C LYS A 139 -7.93 -16.39 23.65
N ASN A 140 -8.02 -17.02 22.48
CA ASN A 140 -7.05 -16.85 21.41
C ASN A 140 -7.06 -15.41 20.90
N ILE A 141 -5.95 -15.00 20.29
CA ILE A 141 -5.85 -13.70 19.64
C ILE A 141 -6.69 -13.71 18.35
N SER A 142 -7.61 -12.76 18.24
CA SER A 142 -8.29 -12.42 16.99
C SER A 142 -7.50 -11.35 16.26
N LEU A 143 -7.39 -11.48 14.94
CA LEU A 143 -6.61 -10.58 14.10
C LEU A 143 -7.54 -9.81 13.15
N PHE A 144 -7.24 -8.53 12.93
CA PHE A 144 -8.02 -7.62 12.09
C PHE A 144 -7.10 -6.77 11.24
N GLU A 145 -7.57 -6.37 10.06
CA GLU A 145 -7.01 -5.23 9.35
C GLU A 145 -7.33 -3.95 10.12
N GLY A 146 -6.32 -3.09 10.26
CA GLY A 146 -6.49 -1.79 10.88
C GLY A 146 -7.05 -0.79 9.88
N ILE A 147 -7.86 0.15 10.38
CA ILE A 147 -8.38 1.23 9.53
C ILE A 147 -7.24 2.05 8.88
N PRO A 148 -7.41 2.45 7.62
CA PRO A 148 -6.40 3.18 6.84
C PRO A 148 -6.25 4.64 7.31
N THR A 149 -5.27 4.91 8.17
CA THR A 149 -4.97 6.26 8.68
C THR A 149 -3.48 6.57 8.64
N GLU A 150 -3.11 7.84 8.54
CA GLU A 150 -1.70 8.27 8.57
C GLU A 150 -1.06 7.98 9.93
N LYS A 151 -1.79 8.26 11.01
CA LYS A 151 -1.39 7.99 12.39
C LYS A 151 -2.39 7.03 13.00
N PHE A 152 -1.88 5.92 13.54
CA PHE A 152 -2.70 4.85 14.08
C PHE A 152 -2.63 4.85 15.60
N THR A 153 -3.78 5.02 16.24
CA THR A 153 -3.93 5.21 17.68
C THR A 153 -4.59 4.00 18.34
N LEU A 154 -4.65 4.02 19.67
CA LEU A 154 -5.40 3.01 20.43
C LEU A 154 -6.90 3.00 20.07
N ASP A 155 -7.49 4.18 19.82
CA ASP A 155 -8.91 4.28 19.44
C ASP A 155 -9.15 3.66 18.05
N ASP A 156 -8.24 3.87 17.10
CA ASP A 156 -8.29 3.24 15.78
C ASP A 156 -8.16 1.72 15.88
N ALA A 157 -7.26 1.24 16.75
CA ALA A 157 -7.11 -0.19 17.02
C ALA A 157 -8.40 -0.80 17.60
N LEU A 158 -9.00 -0.13 18.59
CA LEU A 158 -10.25 -0.58 19.20
C LEU A 158 -11.40 -0.60 18.19
N LYS A 159 -11.55 0.44 17.37
CA LYS A 159 -12.54 0.50 16.28
C LYS A 159 -12.35 -0.65 15.29
N SER A 160 -11.12 -0.93 14.90
CA SER A 160 -10.78 -2.04 13.99
C SER A 160 -11.16 -3.40 14.58
N ALA A 161 -11.02 -3.57 15.90
CA ALA A 161 -11.44 -4.77 16.63
C ALA A 161 -12.94 -4.75 17.04
N HIS A 162 -13.73 -3.80 16.54
CA HIS A 162 -15.15 -3.59 16.88
C HIS A 162 -15.39 -3.41 18.40
N LYS A 163 -14.53 -2.61 19.04
CA LYS A 163 -14.60 -2.24 20.46
C LYS A 163 -14.69 -0.74 20.63
N THR A 164 -15.35 -0.32 21.70
CA THR A 164 -15.44 1.09 22.14
C THR A 164 -14.50 1.41 23.29
N SER A 165 -14.02 0.39 24.00
CA SER A 165 -13.06 0.50 25.11
C SER A 165 -12.28 -0.81 25.26
N LEU A 166 -11.19 -0.78 26.03
CA LEU A 166 -10.41 -1.97 26.37
C LEU A 166 -10.80 -2.49 27.76
N PRO A 167 -11.55 -3.61 27.87
CA PRO A 167 -11.95 -4.18 29.16
C PRO A 167 -10.77 -4.55 30.05
N VAL A 168 -10.99 -4.55 31.37
CA VAL A 168 -9.98 -4.98 32.34
C VAL A 168 -9.55 -6.42 32.05
N GLY A 169 -8.25 -6.66 31.94
CA GLY A 169 -7.67 -7.97 31.65
C GLY A 169 -7.47 -8.26 30.16
N ASP A 170 -8.26 -7.63 29.28
CA ASP A 170 -8.12 -7.77 27.83
C ASP A 170 -6.87 -7.05 27.33
N THR A 171 -6.32 -7.54 26.22
CA THR A 171 -5.11 -7.01 25.59
C THR A 171 -5.42 -6.65 24.15
N ILE A 172 -4.93 -5.49 23.72
CA ILE A 172 -4.93 -5.09 22.32
C ILE A 172 -3.50 -4.74 21.91
N MET A 173 -3.12 -5.13 20.71
CA MET A 173 -1.85 -4.78 20.12
C MET A 173 -2.04 -4.40 18.67
N TRP A 174 -1.16 -3.57 18.14
CA TRP A 174 -1.14 -3.29 16.72
C TRP A 174 0.27 -3.05 16.24
N ILE A 175 0.43 -3.27 14.94
CA ILE A 175 1.61 -2.86 14.20
C ILE A 175 1.24 -1.93 13.06
N THR A 176 2.23 -1.14 12.65
CA THR A 176 2.26 -0.57 11.32
C THR A 176 3.35 -1.26 10.52
N ARG A 177 2.98 -1.78 9.35
CA ARG A 177 3.92 -2.18 8.31
C ARG A 177 3.98 -1.08 7.24
N VAL A 178 5.19 -0.72 6.84
CA VAL A 178 5.43 0.20 5.73
C VAL A 178 6.11 -0.56 4.60
N SER A 179 5.53 -0.47 3.41
CA SER A 179 6.04 -1.09 2.18
C SER A 179 6.54 -0.01 1.23
N HIS A 180 7.78 -0.16 0.79
CA HIS A 180 8.50 0.83 -0.01
C HIS A 180 8.47 0.48 -1.49
N PHE A 181 8.17 1.48 -2.32
CA PHE A 181 8.14 1.38 -3.77
C PHE A 181 8.95 2.51 -4.40
N GLN A 182 9.77 2.19 -5.42
CA GLN A 182 10.59 3.14 -6.18
C GLN A 182 10.81 2.70 -7.63
#